data_AF-A0A1F7BDQ2-F1
#
_entry.id   AF-A0A1F7BDQ2-F1
#
_cell.length_a   1.000
_cell.length_b   1.000
_cell.length_c   1.000
_cell.angle_alpha   90.00
_cell.angle_beta   90.00
_cell.angle_gamma   90.00
#
_symmetry.space_group_name_H-M   'P 1'
#
loop_
_entity.id
_entity.type
_entity.pdbx_description
1 polymer ?
#
loop_
_entity_poly.entity_id
_entity_poly.type
_entity_poly.pdbx_seq_one_letter_code
_entity_poly.pdbx_strand_id
1 'polypeptide(L)'
;MLARIGRTLRTRKGLIVLLLVIFFFYWFQIRPAVMYRSCAVQASVDARTLLKSKAELAKGTKEEKTYAQMAEKNMYLRSDYESFLKKCLLHYGLPEDALEVGKNVPAEEEQN
;
A
#
# COMPACT_ATOMS: atom_id res chain seq x y z
N MET A 1 -11.23 -31.33 26.71
CA MET A 1 -12.16 -30.34 26.13
C MET A 1 -12.05 -30.18 24.59
N LEU A 2 -11.45 -31.11 23.84
CA LEU A 2 -11.26 -30.96 22.39
C LEU A 2 -12.35 -31.60 21.52
N ALA A 3 -13.19 -32.48 22.08
CA ALA A 3 -14.18 -33.27 21.32
C ALA A 3 -15.49 -32.53 20.97
N ARG A 4 -15.66 -31.26 21.37
CA ARG A 4 -16.87 -30.46 21.04
C ARG A 4 -16.72 -29.59 19.80
N ILE A 5 -15.49 -29.34 19.34
CA ILE A 5 -15.21 -28.48 18.18
C ILE A 5 -15.60 -29.19 16.87
N GLY A 6 -15.53 -30.53 16.82
CA GLY A 6 -15.88 -31.30 15.62
C GLY A 6 -17.39 -31.41 15.31
N ARG A 7 -18.29 -31.04 16.23
CA ARG A 7 -19.75 -31.21 16.04
C ARG A 7 -20.46 -29.98 15.47
N THR A 8 -19.87 -28.79 15.54
CA THR A 8 -20.46 -27.54 15.01
C THR A 8 -20.25 -27.38 13.49
N LEU A 9 -19.28 -28.08 12.90
CA LEU A 9 -18.99 -28.06 11.46
C LEU A 9 -20.01 -28.84 10.60
N ARG A 10 -20.91 -29.64 11.19
CA ARG A 10 -21.84 -30.51 10.44
C ARG A 10 -23.17 -29.85 10.05
N THR A 11 -23.52 -28.73 10.67
CA THR A 11 -24.75 -27.99 10.38
C THR A 11 -24.48 -26.88 9.36
N ARG A 12 -25.33 -26.73 8.32
CA ARG A 12 -25.25 -25.65 7.30
C ARG A 12 -25.02 -24.26 7.91
N LYS A 13 -25.55 -24.01 9.11
CA LYS A 13 -25.38 -22.77 9.88
C LYS A 13 -23.94 -22.51 10.34
N GLY A 14 -23.20 -23.55 10.72
CA GLY A 14 -21.78 -23.44 11.12
C GLY A 14 -20.88 -23.05 9.94
N LEU A 15 -21.18 -23.54 8.74
CA LEU A 15 -20.50 -23.16 7.50
C LEU A 15 -20.73 -21.69 7.15
N ILE A 16 -21.95 -21.18 7.34
CA ILE A 16 -22.28 -19.76 7.12
C ILE A 16 -21.49 -18.87 8.09
N VAL A 17 -21.44 -19.23 9.38
CA VAL A 17 -20.67 -18.46 10.38
C VAL A 17 -19.17 -18.47 10.04
N LEU A 18 -18.62 -19.61 9.62
CA LEU A 18 -17.22 -19.71 9.18
C LEU A 18 -16.95 -18.78 7.98
N LEU A 19 -17.82 -18.79 6.96
CA LEU A 19 -17.68 -17.93 5.78
C LEU A 19 -17.75 -16.44 6.15
N LEU A 20 -18.64 -16.06 7.07
CA LEU A 20 -18.71 -14.69 7.56
C LEU A 20 -17.41 -14.28 8.27
N VAL A 21 -16.86 -15.12 9.15
CA VAL A 21 -15.59 -14.83 9.83
C VAL A 21 -14.44 -14.66 8.82
N ILE A 22 -14.35 -15.52 7.82
CA ILE A 22 -13.34 -15.41 6.75
C ILE A 22 -13.56 -14.13 5.94
N PHE A 23 -14.80 -13.80 5.59
CA PHE A 23 -15.13 -12.58 4.85
C PHE A 23 -14.74 -11.32 5.64
N PHE A 24 -15.08 -11.27 6.93
CA PHE A 24 -14.70 -10.17 7.80
C PHE A 24 -13.18 -10.06 7.94
N PHE A 25 -12.49 -11.20 8.12
CA PHE A 25 -11.02 -11.21 8.17
C PHE A 25 -10.39 -10.68 6.87
N TYR A 26 -10.88 -11.13 5.71
CA TYR A 26 -10.42 -10.64 4.41
C TYR A 26 -10.64 -9.12 4.26
N TRP A 27 -11.82 -8.63 4.62
CA TRP A 27 -12.17 -7.22 4.48
C TRP A 27 -11.33 -6.31 5.38
N PHE A 28 -11.05 -6.73 6.61
CA PHE A 28 -10.35 -5.92 7.60
C PHE A 28 -8.83 -6.06 7.58
N GLN A 29 -8.28 -7.22 7.19
CA GLN A 29 -6.83 -7.46 7.20
C GLN A 29 -6.22 -7.47 5.81
N ILE A 30 -6.81 -8.24 4.89
CA ILE A 30 -6.19 -8.51 3.58
C ILE A 30 -6.40 -7.34 2.62
N ARG A 31 -7.64 -6.85 2.50
CA ARG A 31 -7.97 -5.74 1.60
C ARG A 31 -7.11 -4.48 1.85
N PRO A 32 -6.96 -3.94 3.07
CA PRO A 32 -6.14 -2.74 3.28
C PRO A 32 -4.67 -2.98 2.93
N ALA A 33 -4.10 -4.15 3.27
CA ALA A 33 -2.71 -4.47 2.95
C ALA A 33 -2.45 -4.54 1.44
N VAL A 34 -3.35 -5.19 0.69
CA VAL A 34 -3.24 -5.29 -0.77
C VAL A 34 -3.34 -3.92 -1.43
N MET A 35 -4.33 -3.12 -1.02
CA MET A 35 -4.52 -1.77 -1.56
C MET A 35 -3.36 -0.86 -1.21
N TYR A 36 -2.82 -0.97 0.00
CA TYR A 36 -1.63 -0.23 0.42
C TYR A 36 -0.43 -0.53 -0.47
N ARG A 37 -0.11 -1.81 -0.69
CA ARG A 37 1.00 -2.21 -1.56
C ARG A 37 0.82 -1.68 -2.98
N SER A 38 -0.38 -1.81 -3.54
CA SER A 38 -0.70 -1.27 -4.87
C SER A 38 -0.49 0.25 -4.92
N CYS A 39 -1.02 0.98 -3.94
CA CYS A 39 -0.87 2.43 -3.87
C CYS A 39 0.58 2.87 -3.63
N ALA A 40 1.36 2.11 -2.86
CA ALA A 40 2.78 2.40 -2.63
C ALA A 40 3.60 2.27 -3.90
N VAL A 41 3.35 1.22 -4.70
CA VAL A 41 3.99 1.05 -6.01
C VAL A 41 3.61 2.20 -6.93
N GLN A 42 2.32 2.51 -7.04
CA GLN A 42 1.83 3.58 -7.91
C GLN A 42 2.38 4.95 -7.49
N ALA A 43 2.35 5.27 -6.20
CA ALA A 43 2.88 6.51 -5.67
C ALA A 43 4.38 6.68 -5.95
N SER A 44 5.17 5.59 -5.91
CA SER A 44 6.59 5.65 -6.25
C SER A 44 6.83 5.96 -7.73
N VAL A 45 6.01 5.41 -8.63
CA VAL A 45 6.09 5.66 -10.07
C VAL A 45 5.67 7.09 -10.40
N ASP A 46 4.56 7.55 -9.83
CA ASP A 46 4.03 8.89 -10.05
C ASP A 46 4.99 9.95 -9.49
N ALA A 47 5.56 9.72 -8.30
CA ALA A 47 6.54 10.62 -7.70
C ALA A 47 7.85 10.70 -8.50
N ARG A 48 8.33 9.57 -9.05
CA ARG A 48 9.50 9.57 -9.96
C ARG A 48 9.23 10.35 -11.24
N THR A 49 8.04 10.17 -11.81
CA THR A 49 7.62 10.86 -13.03
C THR A 49 7.52 12.36 -12.78
N LEU A 50 6.93 12.76 -11.66
CA LEU A 50 6.84 14.15 -11.24
C LEU A 50 8.22 14.76 -11.00
N LEU A 51 9.16 14.01 -10.41
CA LEU A 51 10.53 14.47 -10.19
C LEU A 51 11.25 14.78 -11.51
N LYS A 52 11.08 13.94 -12.54
CA LYS A 52 11.63 14.20 -13.88
C LYS A 52 11.06 15.50 -14.47
N SER A 53 9.75 15.70 -14.38
CA SER A 53 9.10 16.94 -14.82
C SER A 53 9.59 18.16 -14.03
N LYS A 54 9.76 18.04 -12.70
CA LYS A 54 10.34 19.10 -11.86
C LYS A 54 11.79 19.42 -12.24
N ALA A 55 12.60 18.42 -12.57
CA ALA A 55 13.97 18.63 -13.04
C ALA A 55 14.01 19.42 -14.37
N GLU A 56 13.09 19.13 -15.28
CA GLU A 56 12.97 19.86 -16.55
C GLU A 56 12.53 21.32 -16.36
N LEU A 57 11.61 21.56 -15.42
CA LEU A 57 11.12 22.90 -15.08
C LEU A 57 12.15 23.71 -14.28
N ALA A 58 13.01 23.05 -13.52
CA ALA A 58 14.05 23.67 -12.72
C ALA A 58 15.29 24.09 -13.53
N LYS A 59 15.29 23.93 -14.85
CA LYS A 59 16.41 24.33 -15.73
C LYS A 59 16.79 25.79 -15.52
N GLY A 60 18.07 26.04 -15.25
CA GLY A 60 18.60 27.37 -14.96
C GLY A 60 18.49 27.82 -13.50
N THR A 61 17.98 26.97 -12.61
CA THR A 61 17.95 27.22 -11.15
C THR A 61 19.04 26.43 -10.43
N LYS A 62 19.32 26.81 -9.17
CA LYS A 62 20.30 26.08 -8.34
C LYS A 62 19.89 24.63 -8.04
N GLU A 63 18.60 24.31 -8.13
CA GLU A 63 18.07 22.98 -7.79
C GLU A 63 18.09 21.99 -8.96
N GLU A 64 18.40 22.45 -10.18
CA GLU A 64 18.47 21.62 -11.39
C GLU A 64 19.36 20.38 -11.20
N LYS A 65 20.58 20.60 -10.70
CA LYS A 65 21.56 19.53 -10.48
C LYS A 65 21.07 18.51 -9.46
N THR A 66 20.41 18.97 -8.40
CA THR A 66 19.90 18.10 -7.33
C THR A 66 18.75 17.23 -7.85
N TYR A 67 17.78 17.83 -8.54
CA TYR A 67 16.66 17.07 -9.10
C TYR A 67 17.08 16.13 -10.23
N ALA A 68 18.01 16.55 -11.10
CA ALA A 68 18.56 15.70 -12.15
C ALA A 68 19.28 14.47 -11.57
N GLN A 69 20.16 14.67 -10.57
CA GLN A 69 20.87 13.57 -9.91
C GLN A 69 19.93 12.60 -9.18
N MET A 70 18.86 13.11 -8.56
CA MET A 70 17.85 12.26 -7.91
C MET A 70 17.03 11.48 -8.95
N ALA A 71 16.66 12.13 -10.07
CA ALA A 71 15.91 11.50 -11.15
C ALA A 71 16.72 10.38 -11.85
N GLU A 72 18.01 10.59 -12.10
CA GLU A 72 18.91 9.59 -12.69
C GLU A 72 19.03 8.33 -11.82
N LYS A 73 19.01 8.50 -10.50
CA LYS A 73 19.12 7.40 -9.53
C LYS A 73 17.77 6.73 -9.22
N ASN A 74 16.73 6.97 -10.02
CA ASN A 74 15.37 6.47 -9.79
C ASN A 74 14.83 6.79 -8.39
N MET A 75 15.27 7.91 -7.81
CA MET A 75 14.74 8.40 -6.54
C MET A 75 13.46 9.18 -6.76
N TYR A 76 12.76 9.48 -5.67
CA TYR A 76 11.59 10.33 -5.64
C TYR A 76 11.66 11.22 -4.39
N LEU A 77 11.01 12.39 -4.43
CA LEU A 77 10.83 13.15 -3.20
C LEU A 77 9.81 12.46 -2.32
N ARG A 78 10.16 12.32 -1.04
CA ARG A 78 9.29 11.70 -0.04
C ARG A 78 7.96 12.44 0.10
N SER A 79 7.96 13.78 0.04
CA SER A 79 6.75 14.59 0.11
C SER A 79 5.78 14.32 -1.06
N ASP A 80 6.32 14.18 -2.28
CA ASP A 80 5.51 13.87 -3.46
C ASP A 80 4.95 12.44 -3.34
N TYR A 81 5.78 11.48 -2.93
CA TYR A 81 5.36 10.10 -2.65
C TYR A 81 4.22 10.03 -1.62
N GLU A 82 4.37 10.67 -0.46
CA GLU A 82 3.35 10.66 0.60
C GLU A 82 2.03 11.28 0.11
N SER A 83 2.10 12.34 -0.71
CA SER A 83 0.92 12.98 -1.30
C SER A 83 0.18 12.04 -2.27
N PHE A 84 0.89 11.35 -3.16
CA PHE A 84 0.29 10.37 -4.08
C PHE A 84 -0.26 9.15 -3.35
N LEU A 85 0.48 8.64 -2.36
CA LEU A 85 0.06 7.53 -1.52
C LEU A 85 -1.24 7.86 -0.79
N LYS A 86 -1.31 9.02 -0.14
CA LYS A 86 -2.52 9.50 0.55
C LYS A 86 -3.70 9.61 -0.40
N LYS A 87 -3.51 10.21 -1.59
CA LYS A 87 -4.58 10.33 -2.59
C LYS A 87 -5.11 8.97 -3.05
N CYS A 88 -4.22 8.01 -3.28
CA CYS A 88 -4.60 6.66 -3.67
C CYS A 88 -5.36 5.94 -2.54
N LEU A 89 -4.87 6.01 -1.30
CA LEU A 89 -5.55 5.40 -0.15
C LEU A 89 -6.96 5.99 0.07
N LEU A 90 -7.09 7.32 -0.03
CA LEU A 90 -8.37 8.01 0.05
C LEU A 90 -9.34 7.57 -1.05
N HIS A 91 -8.84 7.36 -2.28
CA HIS A 91 -9.66 6.84 -3.39
C HIS A 91 -10.27 5.47 -3.07
N TYR A 92 -9.54 4.60 -2.36
CA TYR A 92 -10.03 3.30 -1.91
C TYR A 92 -10.81 3.33 -0.59
N GLY A 93 -11.02 4.51 -0.01
CA GLY A 93 -11.73 4.69 1.26
C GLY A 93 -10.92 4.22 2.48
N LEU A 94 -9.60 4.17 2.36
CA LEU A 94 -8.69 3.82 3.45
C LEU A 94 -8.20 5.10 4.13
N PRO A 95 -8.28 5.18 5.48
CA PRO A 95 -7.84 6.36 6.20
C PRO A 95 -6.30 6.37 6.32
N GLU A 96 -5.69 7.53 6.61
CA GLU A 96 -4.23 7.67 6.63
C GLU A 96 -3.54 6.76 7.66
N ASP A 97 -4.19 6.48 8.78
CA ASP A 97 -3.77 5.52 9.80
C ASP A 97 -3.69 4.06 9.31
N ALA A 98 -4.26 3.73 8.15
CA ALA A 98 -3.99 2.46 7.47
C ALA A 98 -2.51 2.32 7.05
N LEU A 99 -1.73 3.41 7.06
CA LEU A 99 -0.27 3.42 6.92
C LEU A 99 0.42 2.48 7.92
N GLU A 100 -0.10 2.35 9.14
CA GLU A 100 0.52 1.52 10.18
C GLU A 100 0.32 0.02 9.94
N VAL A 101 -0.84 -0.37 9.39
CA VAL A 101 -1.13 -1.76 9.04
C VAL A 101 -0.27 -2.22 7.86
N GLY A 102 -0.09 -1.35 6.84
CA GLY A 102 0.77 -1.62 5.69
C GLY A 102 2.26 -1.65 6.01
N LYS A 103 2.73 -0.87 7.00
CA LYS A 103 4.13 -0.84 7.47
C LYS A 103 4.58 -2.13 8.14
N ASN A 104 3.65 -2.84 8.78
CA ASN A 104 3.91 -4.08 9.51
C ASN A 104 3.84 -5.33 8.62
N VAL A 105 3.46 -5.18 7.35
CA VAL A 105 3.62 -6.25 6.37
C VAL A 105 5.09 -6.21 5.94
N PRO A 106 5.90 -7.26 6.18
CA PRO A 106 7.26 -7.30 5.67
C PRO A 106 7.18 -7.03 4.17
N ALA A 107 7.96 -6.03 3.73
CA ALA A 107 8.31 -5.92 2.34
C ALA A 107 8.88 -7.28 1.97
N GLU A 108 8.20 -8.02 1.10
CA GLU A 108 8.83 -9.18 0.48
C GLU A 108 10.12 -8.65 -0.14
N GLU A 109 11.24 -9.14 0.39
CA GLU A 109 12.54 -8.99 -0.23
C GLU A 109 12.35 -9.37 -1.69
N GLU A 110 12.58 -8.40 -2.56
CA GLU A 110 12.83 -8.60 -3.97
C GLU A 110 14.12 -9.44 -4.06
N GLN A 111 13.96 -10.75 -3.90
CA GLN A 111 15.01 -11.74 -4.15
C GLN A 111 15.15 -11.90 -5.67
N ASN A 112 16.16 -11.16 -6.17
CA ASN A 112 17.00 -11.48 -7.34
C ASN A 112 16.38 -11.40 -8.74
#